data_AF-A0A2M8A589-F1
#
_entry.id   AF-A0A2M8A589-F1
#
_cell.length_a   1.000
_cell.length_b   1.000
_cell.length_c   1.000
_cell.angle_alpha   90.00
_cell.angle_beta   90.00
_cell.angle_gamma   90.00
#
_symmetry.space_group_name_H-M   'P 1'
#
loop_
_entity.id
_entity.type
_entity.pdbx_description
1 polymer ?
#
loop_
_entity_poly.entity_id
_entity_poly.type
_entity_poly.pdbx_seq_one_letter_code
_entity_poly.pdbx_strand_id
1 'polypeptide(L)'
;MTATKTISSESIISKYMNLLLSKAERPRSVYSFCKECKLSEADFYAHFGSFKTLEKKIWVAFFEHTFAVIQKNPDFEGYASKDKLLTFYYTFFEMLTANRSYVLFVLEEHQAGMKTLSQLSELRKKVVHFAEELILEDNSTKQNKLTQRSEKIFSEAAWLQTLFILRFWLKDG
;
A
#
# COMPACT_ATOMS: atom_id res chain seq x y z
N MET A 1 7.08 14.18 -36.10
CA MET A 1 6.53 14.47 -34.77
C MET A 1 6.91 13.32 -33.86
N THR A 2 7.88 13.51 -32.96
CA THR A 2 8.30 12.50 -31.99
C THR A 2 7.26 12.47 -30.87
N ALA A 3 6.56 11.34 -30.71
CA ALA A 3 5.65 11.14 -29.58
C ALA A 3 6.43 11.30 -28.28
N THR A 4 6.12 12.34 -27.51
CA THR A 4 6.66 12.54 -26.17
C THR A 4 6.18 11.37 -25.32
N LYS A 5 7.08 10.44 -24.99
CA LYS A 5 6.74 9.24 -24.23
C LYS A 5 6.36 9.69 -22.81
N THR A 6 5.06 9.77 -22.53
CA THR A 6 4.55 10.12 -21.20
C THR A 6 5.05 9.11 -20.20
N ILE A 7 5.79 9.56 -19.18
CA ILE A 7 6.24 8.69 -18.11
C ILE A 7 5.05 8.29 -17.22
N SER A 8 5.02 7.04 -16.77
CA SER A 8 3.96 6.54 -15.88
C SER A 8 4.25 6.81 -14.41
N SER A 9 3.20 6.78 -13.58
CA SER A 9 3.30 6.86 -12.12
C SER A 9 4.21 5.77 -11.54
N GLU A 10 4.13 4.56 -12.06
CA GLU A 10 4.93 3.40 -11.61
C GLU A 10 6.41 3.66 -11.88
N SER A 11 6.75 4.23 -13.04
CA SER A 11 8.15 4.54 -13.36
C SER A 11 8.73 5.60 -12.41
N ILE A 12 7.93 6.59 -12.01
CA ILE A 12 8.36 7.61 -11.04
C ILE A 12 8.50 6.98 -9.64
N ILE A 13 7.56 6.13 -9.24
CA ILE A 13 7.63 5.36 -7.98
C ILE A 13 8.91 4.52 -7.93
N SER A 14 9.20 3.73 -8.96
CA SER A 14 10.40 2.89 -9.00
C SER A 14 11.68 3.73 -8.93
N LYS A 15 11.72 4.87 -9.66
CA LYS A 15 12.85 5.80 -9.60
C LYS A 15 13.03 6.38 -8.20
N TYR A 16 11.95 6.75 -7.52
CA TYR A 16 11.99 7.25 -6.14
C TYR A 16 12.49 6.19 -5.16
N MET A 17 11.91 4.99 -5.19
CA MET A 17 12.33 3.88 -4.32
C MET A 17 13.81 3.55 -4.50
N ASN A 18 14.27 3.44 -5.76
CA ASN A 18 15.67 3.17 -6.07
C ASN A 18 16.59 4.29 -5.59
N LEU A 19 16.21 5.55 -5.82
CA LEU A 19 17.06 6.68 -5.39
C LEU A 19 17.18 6.71 -3.86
N LEU A 20 16.07 6.55 -3.16
CA LEU A 20 15.99 6.54 -1.70
C LEU A 20 16.92 5.48 -1.11
N LEU A 21 16.87 4.26 -1.66
CA LEU A 21 17.73 3.15 -1.23
C LEU A 21 19.20 3.36 -1.59
N SER A 22 19.48 3.88 -2.79
CA SER A 22 20.86 4.10 -3.26
C SER A 22 21.61 5.17 -2.47
N LYS A 23 20.89 6.18 -1.96
CA LYS A 23 21.46 7.30 -1.22
C LYS A 23 21.29 7.20 0.29
N ALA A 24 20.43 6.30 0.75
CA ALA A 24 19.96 6.24 2.12
C ALA A 24 19.45 7.61 2.65
N GLU A 25 18.93 8.47 1.77
CA GLU A 25 18.43 9.81 2.11
C GLU A 25 17.23 10.18 1.23
N ARG A 26 16.22 10.81 1.83
CA ARG A 26 15.09 11.39 1.07
C ARG A 26 15.60 12.53 0.17
N PRO A 27 15.14 12.63 -1.09
CA PRO A 27 15.49 13.76 -1.95
C PRO A 27 15.08 15.10 -1.32
N ARG A 28 15.96 16.09 -1.39
CA ARG A 28 15.76 17.40 -0.73
C ARG A 28 14.67 18.24 -1.40
N SER A 29 14.41 18.01 -2.69
CA SER A 29 13.37 18.69 -3.46
C SER A 29 12.98 17.89 -4.70
N VAL A 30 11.80 18.18 -5.24
CA VAL A 30 11.33 17.60 -6.52
C VAL A 30 12.31 17.91 -7.64
N TYR A 31 12.86 19.14 -7.69
CA TYR A 31 13.91 19.51 -8.63
C TYR A 31 15.13 18.58 -8.57
N SER A 32 15.68 18.35 -7.36
CA SER A 32 16.86 17.49 -7.20
C SER A 32 16.59 16.04 -7.61
N PHE A 33 15.41 15.51 -7.25
CA PHE A 33 14.95 14.19 -7.65
C PHE A 33 14.83 14.07 -9.17
N CYS A 34 14.15 15.03 -9.81
CA CYS A 34 13.91 15.01 -11.25
C CYS A 34 15.22 15.11 -12.04
N LYS A 35 16.13 16.00 -11.63
CA LYS A 35 17.46 16.15 -12.25
C LYS A 35 18.25 14.85 -12.21
N GLU A 36 18.25 14.18 -11.06
CA GLU A 36 18.97 12.93 -10.87
C GLU A 36 18.34 11.75 -11.62
N CYS A 37 17.01 11.68 -11.63
CA CYS A 37 16.27 10.62 -12.30
C CYS A 37 16.07 10.85 -13.81
N LYS A 38 16.60 11.97 -14.34
CA LYS A 38 16.43 12.46 -15.72
C LYS A 38 14.96 12.58 -16.11
N LEU A 39 14.18 13.22 -15.24
CA LEU A 39 12.75 13.51 -15.38
C LEU A 39 12.53 15.02 -15.48
N SER A 40 11.43 15.44 -16.09
CA SER A 40 10.97 16.83 -15.93
C SER A 40 10.14 16.98 -14.65
N GLU A 41 10.14 18.17 -14.05
CA GLU A 41 9.23 18.44 -12.93
C GLU A 41 7.76 18.40 -13.36
N ALA A 42 7.46 18.77 -14.61
CA ALA A 42 6.11 18.66 -15.17
C ALA A 42 5.61 17.21 -15.18
N ASP A 43 6.47 16.25 -15.52
CA ASP A 43 6.15 14.83 -15.44
C ASP A 43 5.86 14.39 -14.00
N PHE A 44 6.65 14.85 -13.03
CA PHE A 44 6.41 14.54 -11.62
C PHE A 44 5.06 15.10 -11.16
N TYR A 45 4.81 16.39 -11.39
CA TYR A 45 3.60 17.07 -10.94
C TYR A 45 2.33 16.64 -11.68
N ALA A 46 2.46 16.05 -12.87
CA ALA A 46 1.33 15.40 -13.56
C ALA A 46 0.77 14.20 -12.77
N HIS A 47 1.59 13.54 -11.95
CA HIS A 47 1.21 12.36 -11.17
C HIS A 47 1.15 12.61 -9.66
N PHE A 48 2.05 13.43 -9.12
CA PHE A 48 2.23 13.63 -7.68
C PHE A 48 2.41 15.11 -7.33
N GLY A 49 1.54 15.64 -6.46
CA GLY A 49 1.68 17.02 -5.96
C GLY A 49 2.83 17.22 -4.95
N SER A 50 3.40 16.14 -4.40
CA SER A 50 4.52 16.19 -3.44
C SER A 50 5.12 14.80 -3.22
N PHE A 51 6.30 14.72 -2.59
CA PHE A 51 6.84 13.43 -2.12
C PHE A 51 5.91 12.74 -1.12
N LYS A 52 5.20 13.48 -0.25
CA LYS A 52 4.23 12.89 0.67
C LYS A 52 3.10 12.16 -0.06
N THR A 53 2.63 12.72 -1.17
CA THR A 53 1.61 12.07 -2.01
C THR A 53 2.19 10.85 -2.72
N LEU A 54 3.43 10.94 -3.21
CA LEU A 54 4.14 9.81 -3.82
C LEU A 54 4.32 8.66 -2.83
N GLU A 55 4.84 8.92 -1.62
CA GLU A 55 5.07 7.90 -0.58
C GLU A 55 3.78 7.17 -0.21
N LYS A 56 2.66 7.90 -0.05
CA LYS A 56 1.34 7.31 0.16
C LYS A 56 0.91 6.41 -1.01
N LYS A 57 1.22 6.83 -2.24
CA LYS A 57 0.88 6.08 -3.44
C LYS A 57 1.75 4.82 -3.61
N ILE A 58 2.96 4.78 -3.06
CA ILE A 58 3.75 3.53 -3.02
C ILE A 58 3.02 2.45 -2.21
N TRP A 59 2.47 2.81 -1.05
CA TRP A 59 1.68 1.87 -0.24
C TRP A 59 0.41 1.40 -0.94
N VAL A 60 -0.25 2.29 -1.69
CA VAL A 60 -1.39 1.93 -2.53
C VAL A 60 -0.97 0.99 -3.66
N ALA A 61 0.19 1.23 -4.29
CA ALA A 61 0.73 0.35 -5.33
C ALA A 61 1.02 -1.06 -4.78
N PHE A 62 1.57 -1.18 -3.56
CA PHE A 62 1.73 -2.51 -2.93
C PHE A 62 0.40 -3.23 -2.74
N PHE A 63 -0.63 -2.53 -2.28
CA PHE A 63 -1.97 -3.09 -2.15
C PHE A 63 -2.55 -3.51 -3.51
N GLU A 64 -2.48 -2.64 -4.52
CA GLU A 64 -3.05 -2.89 -5.85
C GLU A 64 -2.31 -4.03 -6.56
N HIS A 65 -0.98 -4.11 -6.45
CA HIS A 65 -0.20 -5.24 -6.95
C HIS A 65 -0.51 -6.53 -6.18
N THR A 66 -0.76 -6.46 -4.88
CA THR A 66 -1.21 -7.62 -4.10
C THR A 66 -2.51 -8.19 -4.67
N PHE A 67 -3.51 -7.34 -4.89
CA PHE A 67 -4.76 -7.78 -5.50
C PHE A 67 -4.56 -8.27 -6.93
N ALA A 68 -3.71 -7.62 -7.73
CA ALA A 68 -3.40 -8.10 -9.07
C ALA A 68 -2.75 -9.50 -9.07
N VAL A 69 -2.02 -9.87 -8.01
CA VAL A 69 -1.49 -11.25 -7.84
C VAL A 69 -2.60 -12.19 -7.41
N ILE A 70 -3.42 -11.81 -6.43
CA ILE A 70 -4.52 -12.63 -5.90
C ILE A 70 -5.54 -12.97 -7.00
N GLN A 71 -5.89 -11.99 -7.84
CA GLN A 71 -6.87 -12.14 -8.93
C GLN A 71 -6.40 -13.06 -10.07
N LYS A 72 -5.14 -13.52 -10.06
CA LYS A 72 -4.69 -14.59 -10.96
C LYS A 72 -5.25 -15.96 -10.56
N ASN A 73 -5.70 -16.11 -9.32
CA ASN A 73 -6.40 -17.30 -8.87
C ASN A 73 -7.92 -17.16 -9.11
N PRO A 74 -8.50 -17.88 -10.09
CA PRO A 74 -9.92 -17.76 -10.41
C PRO A 74 -10.84 -18.21 -9.27
N ASP A 75 -10.35 -19.04 -8.34
CA ASP A 75 -11.15 -19.54 -7.22
C ASP A 75 -11.33 -18.50 -6.11
N PHE A 76 -10.56 -17.41 -6.13
CA PHE A 76 -10.55 -16.40 -5.07
C PHE A 76 -11.92 -15.77 -4.82
N GLU A 77 -12.72 -15.55 -5.86
CA GLU A 77 -14.06 -14.97 -5.72
C GLU A 77 -15.00 -15.85 -4.88
N GLY A 78 -14.84 -17.18 -4.98
CA GLY A 78 -15.64 -18.17 -4.25
C GLY A 78 -15.18 -18.43 -2.83
N TYR A 79 -14.07 -17.83 -2.39
CA TYR A 79 -13.55 -18.03 -1.04
C TYR A 79 -14.47 -17.39 0.01
N ALA A 80 -14.55 -18.01 1.17
CA ALA A 80 -15.19 -17.39 2.32
C ALA A 80 -14.43 -16.11 2.73
N SER A 81 -15.13 -15.13 3.31
CA SER A 81 -14.54 -13.84 3.69
C SER A 81 -13.28 -13.96 4.56
N LYS A 82 -13.26 -14.95 5.47
CA LYS A 82 -12.07 -15.26 6.29
C LYS A 82 -10.88 -15.64 5.41
N ASP A 83 -11.10 -16.50 4.42
CA ASP A 83 -10.03 -17.02 3.55
C ASP A 83 -9.58 -15.96 2.54
N LYS A 84 -10.50 -15.09 2.08
CA LYS A 84 -10.17 -13.88 1.31
C LYS A 84 -9.23 -12.96 2.10
N LEU A 85 -9.54 -12.70 3.37
CA LEU A 85 -8.72 -11.86 4.24
C LEU A 85 -7.35 -12.49 4.56
N LEU A 86 -7.29 -13.80 4.80
CA LEU A 86 -6.03 -14.53 5.02
C LEU A 86 -5.16 -14.53 3.77
N THR A 87 -5.75 -14.77 2.59
CA THR A 87 -5.06 -14.71 1.30
C THR A 87 -4.49 -13.31 1.05
N PHE A 88 -5.26 -12.27 1.37
CA PHE A 88 -4.77 -10.89 1.33
C PHE A 88 -3.56 -10.69 2.23
N TYR A 89 -3.63 -11.05 3.52
CA TYR A 89 -2.51 -10.85 4.44
C TYR A 89 -1.26 -11.60 3.98
N TYR A 90 -1.37 -12.89 3.64
CA TYR A 90 -0.24 -13.67 3.17
C TYR A 90 0.42 -13.00 1.95
N THR A 91 -0.37 -12.69 0.92
CA THR A 91 0.16 -12.11 -0.32
C THR A 91 0.69 -10.69 -0.13
N PHE A 92 0.05 -9.88 0.71
CA PHE A 92 0.48 -8.51 1.01
C PHE A 92 1.84 -8.51 1.72
N PHE A 93 2.04 -9.39 2.70
CA PHE A 93 3.32 -9.48 3.40
C PHE A 93 4.42 -10.12 2.55
N GLU A 94 4.09 -11.00 1.60
CA GLU A 94 5.02 -11.42 0.54
C GLU A 94 5.42 -10.24 -0.36
N MET A 95 4.46 -9.38 -0.74
CA MET A 95 4.74 -8.15 -1.50
C MET A 95 5.67 -7.19 -0.74
N LEU A 96 5.46 -7.03 0.58
CA LEU A 96 6.37 -6.26 1.42
C LEU A 96 7.75 -6.91 1.52
N THR A 97 7.82 -8.24 1.58
CA THR A 97 9.07 -9.01 1.59
C THR A 97 9.87 -8.83 0.30
N ALA A 98 9.21 -8.85 -0.86
CA ALA A 98 9.85 -8.53 -2.14
C ALA A 98 10.40 -7.10 -2.21
N ASN A 99 9.87 -6.18 -1.40
CA ASN A 99 10.27 -4.78 -1.33
C ASN A 99 10.90 -4.43 0.04
N ARG A 100 11.47 -5.42 0.74
CA ARG A 100 11.86 -5.33 2.15
C ARG A 100 12.75 -4.13 2.46
N SER A 101 13.80 -3.91 1.66
CA SER A 101 14.74 -2.81 1.88
C SER A 101 14.04 -1.45 1.89
N TYR A 102 13.08 -1.22 0.99
CA TYR A 102 12.30 0.02 0.99
C TYR A 102 11.46 0.11 2.25
N VAL A 103 10.71 -0.94 2.57
CA VAL A 103 9.81 -0.97 3.73
C VAL A 103 10.57 -0.72 5.03
N LEU A 104 11.70 -1.39 5.24
CA LEU A 104 12.56 -1.14 6.40
C LEU A 104 13.11 0.29 6.38
N PHE A 105 13.59 0.78 5.24
CA PHE A 105 14.11 2.15 5.17
C PHE A 105 13.07 3.20 5.59
N VAL A 106 11.82 3.10 5.08
CA VAL A 106 10.77 4.08 5.41
C VAL A 106 10.08 3.85 6.76
N LEU A 107 10.26 2.68 7.40
CA LEU A 107 9.60 2.33 8.66
C LEU A 107 10.56 2.13 9.87
N GLU A 108 11.82 1.73 9.68
CA GLU A 108 12.85 1.48 10.72
C GLU A 108 13.78 2.65 11.01
N GLU A 109 13.46 3.85 10.55
CA GLU A 109 14.16 5.04 10.98
C GLU A 109 13.79 5.34 12.45
N HIS A 110 14.76 5.21 13.36
CA HIS A 110 14.69 5.35 14.81
C HIS A 110 14.13 6.69 15.37
N GLN A 111 13.29 7.45 14.64
CA GLN A 111 12.88 8.82 15.02
C GLN A 111 11.47 9.30 14.60
N ALA A 112 10.46 8.48 14.29
CA ALA A 112 9.13 9.09 14.12
C ALA A 112 7.91 8.20 14.40
N GLY A 113 7.23 8.48 15.52
CA GLY A 113 5.90 7.97 15.84
C GLY A 113 4.82 8.33 14.78
N MET A 114 4.01 9.36 15.02
CA MET A 114 2.81 9.67 14.21
C MET A 114 3.07 9.93 12.70
N LYS A 115 4.29 10.30 12.28
CA LYS A 115 4.61 10.57 10.87
C LYS A 115 4.57 9.30 10.01
N THR A 116 4.99 8.16 10.55
CA THR A 116 4.95 6.86 9.88
C THR A 116 3.52 6.36 9.65
N LEU A 117 2.63 6.60 10.61
CA LEU A 117 1.21 6.32 10.42
C LEU A 117 0.56 7.20 9.34
N SER A 118 1.08 8.42 9.13
CA SER A 118 0.52 9.35 8.16
C SER A 118 0.77 8.96 6.69
N GLN A 119 1.87 8.26 6.38
CA GLN A 119 2.14 7.72 5.04
C GLN A 119 1.27 6.49 4.72
N LEU A 120 0.85 5.74 5.76
CA LEU A 120 -0.04 4.59 5.61
C LEU A 120 -1.52 4.99 5.43
N SER A 121 -1.87 6.28 5.44
CA SER A 121 -3.27 6.71 5.48
C SER A 121 -4.10 6.24 4.29
N GLU A 122 -3.51 6.19 3.09
CA GLU A 122 -4.22 5.73 1.89
C GLU A 122 -4.29 4.19 1.83
N LEU A 123 -3.27 3.50 2.33
CA LEU A 123 -3.32 2.05 2.52
C LEU A 123 -4.42 1.67 3.51
N ARG A 124 -4.54 2.39 4.63
CA ARG A 124 -5.62 2.18 5.60
C ARG A 124 -6.98 2.23 4.93
N LYS A 125 -7.25 3.25 4.10
CA LYS A 125 -8.53 3.36 3.39
C LYS A 125 -8.79 2.13 2.52
N LYS A 126 -7.79 1.65 1.79
CA LYS A 126 -7.91 0.46 0.93
C LYS A 126 -8.18 -0.81 1.74
N VAL A 127 -7.45 -1.04 2.83
CA VAL A 127 -7.62 -2.20 3.72
C VAL A 127 -8.97 -2.18 4.43
N VAL A 128 -9.35 -1.03 5.00
CA VAL A 128 -10.65 -0.85 5.67
C VAL A 128 -11.77 -1.11 4.67
N HIS A 129 -11.70 -0.50 3.49
CA HIS A 129 -12.73 -0.69 2.45
C HIS A 129 -12.86 -2.17 2.04
N PHE A 130 -11.74 -2.86 1.78
CA PHE A 130 -11.76 -4.29 1.48
C PHE A 130 -12.41 -5.10 2.62
N ALA A 131 -12.06 -4.82 3.87
CA ALA A 131 -12.67 -5.49 5.02
C ALA A 131 -14.17 -5.17 5.18
N GLU A 132 -14.61 -3.95 4.80
CA GLU A 132 -16.03 -3.57 4.74
C GLU A 132 -16.79 -4.39 3.69
N GLU A 133 -16.21 -4.59 2.51
CA GLU A 133 -16.82 -5.43 1.46
C GLU A 133 -17.01 -6.88 1.94
N LEU A 134 -16.01 -7.46 2.59
CA LEU A 134 -16.07 -8.82 3.13
C LEU A 134 -17.16 -8.97 4.19
N ILE A 135 -17.28 -8.01 5.10
CA ILE A 135 -18.29 -8.10 6.17
C ILE A 135 -19.70 -7.79 5.66
N LEU A 136 -19.85 -6.98 4.61
CA LEU A 136 -21.09 -6.79 3.89
C LEU A 136 -21.54 -8.08 3.20
N GLU A 137 -20.63 -8.75 2.50
CA GLU A 137 -20.88 -10.08 1.88
C GLU A 137 -21.34 -11.08 2.94
N ASP A 138 -20.60 -11.21 4.05
CA ASP A 138 -20.95 -12.09 5.17
C ASP A 138 -22.27 -11.74 5.85
N ASN A 139 -22.61 -10.45 5.98
CA ASN A 139 -23.86 -10.02 6.61
C ASN A 139 -25.07 -10.20 5.67
N SER A 140 -24.88 -10.15 4.36
CA SER A 140 -25.95 -10.34 3.36
C SER A 140 -26.52 -11.76 3.37
N THR A 141 -25.72 -12.74 3.77
CA THR A 141 -26.14 -14.15 3.89
C THR A 141 -26.88 -14.46 5.19
N LYS A 142 -26.93 -13.51 6.14
CA LYS A 142 -27.55 -13.71 7.45
C LYS A 142 -29.01 -13.25 7.45
N GLN A 143 -29.90 -14.17 7.83
CA GLN A 143 -31.34 -13.90 7.92
C GLN A 143 -31.72 -12.98 9.10
N ASN A 144 -30.91 -12.93 10.17
CA ASN A 144 -31.23 -12.17 11.38
C ASN A 144 -30.24 -11.02 11.62
N LYS A 145 -30.76 -9.79 11.74
CA LYS A 145 -29.98 -8.58 12.05
C LYS A 145 -29.19 -8.67 13.37
N LEU A 146 -29.65 -9.42 14.37
CA LEU A 146 -28.90 -9.64 15.61
C LEU A 146 -27.60 -10.45 15.40
N THR A 147 -27.50 -11.22 14.31
CA THR A 147 -26.30 -11.99 13.98
C THR A 147 -25.33 -11.23 13.07
N GLN A 148 -25.74 -10.05 12.59
CA GLN A 148 -24.89 -9.19 11.77
C GLN A 148 -23.79 -8.57 12.63
N ARG A 149 -22.60 -8.47 12.05
CA ARG A 149 -21.45 -7.82 12.69
C ARG A 149 -21.40 -6.37 12.24
N SER A 150 -20.98 -5.46 13.11
CA SER A 150 -20.79 -4.06 12.74
C SER A 150 -19.67 -3.94 11.69
N GLU A 151 -20.01 -3.38 10.53
CA GLU A 151 -19.08 -3.18 9.41
C GLU A 151 -17.88 -2.33 9.84
N LYS A 152 -18.16 -1.18 10.45
CA LYS A 152 -17.14 -0.26 10.96
C LYS A 152 -16.22 -0.89 12.00
N ILE A 153 -16.76 -1.66 12.96
CA ILE A 153 -15.93 -2.28 13.99
C ILE A 153 -15.04 -3.34 13.35
N PHE A 154 -15.59 -4.17 12.47
CA PHE A 154 -14.85 -5.21 11.78
C PHE A 154 -13.73 -4.64 10.90
N SER A 155 -14.03 -3.62 10.10
CA SER A 155 -13.06 -3.03 9.18
C SER A 155 -11.94 -2.29 9.88
N GLU A 156 -12.24 -1.59 10.97
CA GLU A 156 -11.22 -0.97 11.83
C GLU A 156 -10.38 -2.02 12.57
N ALA A 157 -10.99 -3.13 13.01
CA ALA A 157 -10.25 -4.25 13.58
C ALA A 157 -9.28 -4.89 12.58
N ALA A 158 -9.68 -5.01 11.30
CA ALA A 158 -8.79 -5.47 10.24
C ALA A 158 -7.59 -4.52 10.04
N TRP A 159 -7.80 -3.21 10.14
CA TRP A 159 -6.68 -2.26 10.11
C TRP A 159 -5.74 -2.41 11.32
N LEU A 160 -6.29 -2.58 12.53
CA LEU A 160 -5.47 -2.85 13.72
C LEU A 160 -4.68 -4.15 13.59
N GLN A 161 -5.29 -5.21 13.04
CA GLN A 161 -4.61 -6.46 12.76
C GLN A 161 -3.49 -6.27 11.72
N THR A 162 -3.71 -5.47 10.68
CA THR A 162 -2.69 -5.13 9.67
C THR A 162 -1.47 -4.48 10.34
N LEU A 163 -1.70 -3.49 11.22
CA LEU A 163 -0.63 -2.83 11.97
C LEU A 163 0.10 -3.78 12.91
N PHE A 164 -0.62 -4.71 13.54
CA PHE A 164 -0.02 -5.73 14.41
C PHE A 164 0.91 -6.65 13.63
N ILE A 165 0.46 -7.18 12.48
CA ILE A 165 1.29 -8.06 11.64
C ILE A 165 2.46 -7.27 11.06
N LEU A 166 2.26 -6.02 10.63
CA LEU A 166 3.34 -5.16 10.13
C LEU A 166 4.41 -4.93 11.19
N ARG A 167 4.02 -4.66 12.43
CA ARG A 167 4.96 -4.50 13.54
C ARG A 167 5.75 -5.78 13.82
N PHE A 168 5.13 -6.94 13.69
CA PHE A 168 5.80 -8.23 13.87
C PHE A 168 6.77 -8.49 12.70
N TRP A 169 6.31 -8.35 11.46
CA TRP A 169 7.11 -8.52 10.24
C TRP A 169 8.34 -7.61 10.19
N LEU A 170 8.25 -6.38 10.73
CA LEU A 170 9.37 -5.46 10.84
C LEU A 170 10.46 -5.98 11.79
N LYS A 171 10.07 -6.66 12.88
CA LYS A 171 10.98 -7.14 13.93
C LYS A 171 11.59 -8.51 13.65
N ASP A 172 10.84 -9.36 12.95
CA ASP A 172 11.15 -10.78 12.84
C ASP A 172 11.94 -11.14 11.57
N GLY A 173 11.93 -10.28 10.55
CA GLY A 173 12.79 -10.47 9.37
C GLY A 173 14.16 -9.82 9.55
#